data_AF-A0AAU9X0T7-F1
#
_entry.id   AF-A0AAU9X0T7-F1
#
_cell.length_a   1.000
_cell.length_b   1.000
_cell.length_c   1.000
_cell.angle_alpha   90.00
_cell.angle_beta   90.00
_cell.angle_gamma   90.00
#
_symmetry.space_group_name_H-M   'P 1'
#
loop_
_entity.id
_entity.type
_entity.pdbx_description
1 polymer ?
#
loop_
_entity_poly.entity_id
_entity_poly.type
_entity_poly.pdbx_seq_one_letter_code
_entity_poly.pdbx_strand_id
1 'polypeptide(L)'
;MQSKKTFSQLKAQSQKKHISKVSKSIVALLEVIALGDAGALWEAVKNARLVDDALSVENADQSETIYLRALTETYEHGTGWETRRQVLSIKADLVPFSKLQEYLPGITRYRVVSARHHIKNYGRGIPLPAARSTKMRMDYSQFDHFCHSSRVLM
;
A
#
# COMPACT_ATOMS: atom_id res chain seq x y z
N MET A 1 -18.38 -43.77 5.41
CA MET A 1 -17.27 -43.05 6.08
C MET A 1 -17.73 -41.61 6.29
N GLN A 2 -17.93 -41.16 7.54
CA GLN A 2 -18.32 -39.78 7.80
C GLN A 2 -17.12 -38.86 7.52
N SER A 3 -17.28 -37.92 6.58
CA SER A 3 -16.26 -36.90 6.30
C SER A 3 -16.08 -36.02 7.55
N LYS A 4 -14.85 -35.95 8.08
CA LYS A 4 -14.52 -35.09 9.21
C LYS A 4 -14.71 -33.64 8.77
N LYS A 5 -15.65 -32.92 9.41
CA LYS A 5 -15.87 -31.50 9.15
C LYS A 5 -14.59 -30.72 9.46
N THR A 6 -14.16 -29.92 8.51
CA THR A 6 -13.05 -28.98 8.67
C THR A 6 -13.41 -27.90 9.69
N PHE A 7 -12.42 -27.31 10.37
CA PHE A 7 -12.66 -26.24 11.37
C PHE A 7 -13.53 -25.09 10.82
N SER A 8 -13.37 -24.72 9.55
CA SER A 8 -14.16 -23.71 8.83
C SER A 8 -15.65 -24.07 8.67
N GLN A 9 -16.02 -25.34 8.79
CA GLN A 9 -17.39 -25.86 8.61
C GLN A 9 -18.11 -26.11 9.95
N LEU A 10 -17.48 -25.80 11.07
CA LEU A 10 -18.06 -25.96 12.40
C LEU A 10 -19.00 -24.81 12.75
N LYS A 11 -19.99 -25.09 13.62
CA LYS A 11 -20.82 -24.03 14.22
C LYS A 11 -19.95 -23.10 15.06
N ALA A 12 -20.34 -21.82 15.15
CA ALA A 12 -19.61 -20.78 15.88
C ALA A 12 -19.26 -21.18 17.34
N GLN A 13 -20.16 -21.86 18.03
CA GLN A 13 -19.92 -22.33 19.40
C GLN A 13 -18.83 -23.41 19.48
N SER A 14 -18.76 -24.31 18.50
CA SER A 14 -17.71 -25.33 18.42
C SER A 14 -16.37 -24.70 18.04
N GLN A 15 -16.36 -23.73 17.11
CA GLN A 15 -15.15 -22.97 16.77
C GLN A 15 -14.57 -22.26 18.01
N LYS A 16 -15.41 -21.55 18.77
CA LYS A 16 -15.00 -20.89 20.03
C LYS A 16 -14.37 -21.86 21.03
N LYS A 17 -14.96 -23.07 21.19
CA LYS A 17 -14.40 -24.11 22.07
C LYS A 17 -13.03 -24.59 21.60
N HIS A 18 -12.87 -24.83 20.31
CA HIS A 18 -11.58 -25.21 19.72
C HIS A 18 -10.53 -24.11 19.92
N ILE A 19 -10.88 -22.84 19.64
CA ILE A 19 -10.00 -21.69 19.86
C ILE A 19 -9.57 -21.63 21.33
N SER A 20 -10.52 -21.66 22.27
CA SER A 20 -10.20 -21.59 23.70
C SER A 20 -9.30 -22.75 24.16
N LYS A 21 -9.53 -23.97 23.66
CA LYS A 21 -8.70 -25.13 23.99
C LYS A 21 -7.28 -24.97 23.48
N VAL A 22 -7.11 -24.54 22.22
CA VAL A 22 -5.80 -24.29 21.62
C VAL A 22 -5.08 -23.16 22.33
N SER A 23 -5.75 -22.04 22.61
CA SER A 23 -5.15 -20.92 23.34
C SER A 23 -4.63 -21.34 24.71
N LYS A 24 -5.40 -22.14 25.47
CA LYS A 24 -4.95 -22.67 26.77
C LYS A 24 -3.72 -23.57 26.64
N SER A 25 -3.69 -24.44 25.63
CA SER A 25 -2.54 -25.31 25.38
C SER A 25 -1.30 -24.53 24.99
N ILE A 26 -1.43 -23.49 24.16
CA ILE A 26 -0.31 -22.62 23.77
C ILE A 26 0.23 -21.88 24.99
N VAL A 27 -0.63 -21.30 25.83
CA VAL A 27 -0.22 -20.60 27.06
C VAL A 27 0.55 -21.56 27.99
N ALA A 28 0.00 -22.74 28.25
CA ALA A 28 0.67 -23.73 29.10
C ALA A 28 2.04 -24.17 28.53
N LEU A 29 2.15 -24.33 27.20
CA LEU A 29 3.40 -24.68 26.55
C LEU A 29 4.44 -23.55 26.71
N LEU A 30 4.02 -22.31 26.51
CA LEU A 30 4.90 -21.14 26.63
C LEU A 30 5.37 -20.94 28.08
N GLU A 31 4.51 -21.16 29.07
CA GLU A 31 4.89 -21.10 30.50
C GLU A 31 5.90 -22.19 30.88
N VAL A 32 5.85 -23.36 30.24
CA VAL A 32 6.82 -24.44 30.45
C VAL A 32 8.17 -24.12 29.81
N ILE A 33 8.17 -23.50 28.62
CA ILE A 33 9.40 -23.20 27.86
C ILE A 33 10.08 -21.93 28.40
N ALA A 34 9.31 -20.87 28.64
CA ALA A 34 9.77 -19.61 29.17
C ALA A 34 9.32 -19.48 30.63
N LEU A 35 10.23 -19.80 31.56
CA LEU A 35 10.05 -19.66 33.01
C LEU A 35 9.83 -18.18 33.38
N GLY A 36 8.59 -17.70 33.23
CA GLY A 36 8.16 -16.35 33.59
C GLY A 36 8.14 -15.31 32.45
N ASP A 37 8.56 -15.67 31.23
CA ASP A 37 8.59 -14.75 30.07
C ASP A 37 7.81 -15.28 28.84
N ALA A 38 6.70 -15.96 29.11
CA ALA A 38 5.80 -16.49 28.08
C ALA A 38 5.28 -15.40 27.12
N GLY A 39 5.12 -14.17 27.62
CA GLY A 39 4.65 -13.02 26.85
C GLY A 39 5.64 -12.58 25.78
N ALA A 40 6.91 -12.33 26.13
CA ALA A 40 7.91 -11.92 25.15
C ALA A 40 8.20 -13.04 24.14
N LEU A 41 8.20 -14.30 24.59
CA LEU A 41 8.35 -15.45 23.69
C LEU A 41 7.21 -15.53 22.67
N TRP A 42 5.95 -15.28 23.08
CA TRP A 42 4.83 -15.26 22.14
C TRP A 42 4.96 -14.15 21.08
N GLU A 43 5.36 -12.95 21.48
CA GLU A 43 5.63 -11.86 20.54
C GLU A 43 6.77 -12.21 19.58
N ALA A 44 7.85 -12.82 20.07
CA ALA A 44 8.95 -13.29 19.24
C ALA A 44 8.50 -14.37 18.23
N VAL A 45 7.66 -15.32 18.64
CA VAL A 45 7.11 -16.36 17.75
C VAL A 45 6.22 -15.76 16.67
N LYS A 46 5.34 -14.81 17.01
CA LYS A 46 4.53 -14.08 16.01
C LYS A 46 5.39 -13.32 15.01
N ASN A 47 6.46 -12.68 15.48
CA ASN A 47 7.38 -11.93 14.62
C ASN A 47 8.25 -12.84 13.74
N ALA A 48 8.64 -14.00 14.25
CA ALA A 48 9.46 -14.97 13.52
C ALA A 48 8.70 -15.68 12.39
N ARG A 49 7.36 -15.72 12.45
CA ARG A 49 6.46 -16.28 11.41
C ARG A 49 6.68 -17.75 11.02
N LEU A 50 7.56 -18.47 11.71
CA LEU A 50 7.87 -19.87 11.44
C LEU A 50 6.64 -20.79 11.52
N VAL A 51 5.68 -20.46 12.38
CA VAL A 51 4.43 -21.22 12.52
C VAL A 51 3.51 -20.99 11.32
N ASP A 52 3.43 -19.75 10.82
CA ASP A 52 2.60 -19.40 9.67
C ASP A 52 3.17 -20.05 8.39
N ASP A 53 4.49 -20.03 8.22
CA ASP A 53 5.20 -20.69 7.12
C ASP A 53 4.97 -22.21 7.15
N ALA A 54 5.10 -22.83 8.33
CA ALA A 54 4.88 -24.27 8.51
C ALA A 54 3.42 -24.69 8.23
N LEU A 55 2.46 -23.79 8.46
CA LEU A 55 1.05 -24.00 8.20
C LEU A 55 0.61 -23.54 6.80
N SER A 56 1.54 -23.03 5.97
CA SER A 56 1.27 -22.47 4.65
C SER A 56 0.16 -21.40 4.68
N VAL A 57 0.12 -20.60 5.74
CA VAL A 57 -0.81 -19.47 5.86
C VAL A 57 -0.24 -18.33 5.02
N GLU A 58 -0.77 -18.17 3.80
CA GLU A 58 -0.36 -17.06 2.94
C GLU A 58 -0.73 -15.72 3.59
N ASN A 59 0.28 -14.87 3.75
CA ASN A 59 0.16 -13.52 4.28
C ASN A 59 -0.65 -12.64 3.32
N ALA A 60 -1.91 -12.42 3.65
CA ALA A 60 -2.56 -11.16 3.38
C ALA A 60 -3.07 -10.65 4.72
N ASP A 61 -2.32 -9.76 5.35
CA ASP A 61 -2.90 -8.91 6.40
C ASP A 61 -4.12 -8.27 5.72
N GLN A 62 -5.31 -8.76 6.04
CA GLN A 62 -6.52 -8.43 5.27
C GLN A 62 -6.72 -6.92 5.25
N SER A 63 -6.36 -6.26 6.36
CA SER A 63 -6.28 -4.81 6.50
C SER A 63 -5.37 -4.18 5.46
N GLU A 64 -4.10 -4.59 5.36
CA GLU A 64 -3.16 -4.03 4.38
C GLU A 64 -3.65 -4.24 2.93
N THR A 65 -4.23 -5.39 2.63
CA THR A 65 -4.79 -5.67 1.31
C THR A 65 -5.97 -4.78 0.99
N ILE A 66 -6.88 -4.55 1.95
CA ILE A 66 -8.01 -3.62 1.82
C ILE A 66 -7.48 -2.19 1.59
N TYR A 67 -6.48 -1.75 2.37
CA TYR A 67 -5.90 -0.41 2.24
C TYR A 67 -5.20 -0.20 0.88
N LEU A 68 -4.41 -1.18 0.42
CA LEU A 68 -3.74 -1.10 -0.88
C LEU A 68 -4.74 -1.12 -2.04
N ARG A 69 -5.83 -1.87 -1.91
CA ARG A 69 -6.92 -1.87 -2.90
C ARG A 69 -7.62 -0.51 -2.95
N ALA A 70 -8.01 0.06 -1.82
CA ALA A 70 -8.62 1.39 -1.78
C ALA A 70 -7.71 2.49 -2.35
N LEU A 71 -6.40 2.42 -2.07
CA LEU A 71 -5.41 3.33 -2.66
C LEU A 71 -5.32 3.18 -4.19
N THR A 72 -5.37 1.95 -4.67
CA THR A 72 -5.34 1.62 -6.10
C THR A 72 -6.57 2.21 -6.80
N GLU A 73 -7.75 1.96 -6.26
CA GLU A 73 -9.02 2.52 -6.76
C GLU A 73 -8.96 4.06 -6.80
N THR A 74 -8.47 4.69 -5.74
CA THR A 74 -8.34 6.16 -5.68
C THR A 74 -7.35 6.68 -6.73
N TYR A 75 -6.26 5.95 -6.97
CA TYR A 75 -5.28 6.30 -8.00
C TYR A 75 -5.88 6.19 -9.42
N GLU A 76 -6.63 5.13 -9.70
CA GLU A 76 -7.26 4.93 -11.01
C GLU A 76 -8.25 6.05 -11.35
N HIS A 77 -9.09 6.43 -10.38
CA HIS A 77 -10.07 7.51 -10.51
C HIS A 77 -9.47 8.92 -10.39
N GLY A 78 -8.19 9.05 -9.99
CA GLY A 78 -7.53 10.33 -9.85
C GLY A 78 -7.46 11.12 -11.16
N THR A 79 -7.94 12.36 -11.15
CA THR A 79 -7.91 13.26 -12.31
C THR A 79 -6.50 13.82 -12.52
N GLY A 80 -5.81 13.29 -13.53
CA GLY A 80 -4.47 13.74 -13.91
C GLY A 80 -3.35 13.22 -13.01
N TRP A 81 -2.12 13.56 -13.39
CA TRP A 81 -0.92 13.04 -12.72
C TRP A 81 -0.73 13.59 -11.31
N GLU A 82 -1.11 14.85 -11.06
CA GLU A 82 -0.95 15.50 -9.75
C GLU A 82 -1.71 14.76 -8.64
N THR A 83 -3.00 14.55 -8.85
CA THR A 83 -3.87 13.79 -7.93
C THR A 83 -3.35 12.36 -7.76
N ARG A 84 -2.96 11.70 -8.85
CA ARG A 84 -2.38 10.34 -8.81
C ARG A 84 -1.08 10.28 -8.02
N ARG A 85 -0.19 11.26 -8.17
CA ARG A 85 1.05 11.37 -7.41
C ARG A 85 0.78 11.59 -5.93
N GLN A 86 -0.19 12.43 -5.59
CA GLN A 86 -0.61 12.66 -4.20
C GLN A 86 -1.10 11.38 -3.55
N VAL A 87 -2.00 10.65 -4.21
CA VAL A 87 -2.49 9.33 -3.73
C VAL A 87 -1.33 8.36 -3.55
N LEU A 88 -0.45 8.25 -4.55
CA LEU A 88 0.69 7.35 -4.50
C LEU A 88 1.66 7.71 -3.36
N SER A 89 1.82 9.00 -3.07
CA SER A 89 2.67 9.51 -1.99
C SER A 89 2.21 9.12 -0.58
N ILE A 90 1.01 8.56 -0.41
CA ILE A 90 0.51 8.12 0.90
C ILE A 90 1.34 6.92 1.43
N LYS A 91 1.78 6.01 0.55
CA LYS A 91 2.44 4.75 0.94
C LYS A 91 3.69 4.38 0.12
N ALA A 92 4.09 5.19 -0.87
CA ALA A 92 5.15 4.82 -1.81
C ALA A 92 6.54 4.57 -1.18
N ASP A 93 6.84 5.13 -0.01
CA ASP A 93 8.08 4.92 0.74
C ASP A 93 8.04 3.68 1.63
N LEU A 94 6.84 3.24 2.02
CA LEU A 94 6.62 2.09 2.91
C LEU A 94 6.51 0.76 2.15
N VAL A 95 6.20 0.81 0.86
CA VAL A 95 5.91 -0.38 0.04
C VAL A 95 6.98 -0.54 -1.05
N PRO A 96 7.56 -1.75 -1.22
CA PRO A 96 8.50 -1.99 -2.32
C PRO A 96 7.80 -1.90 -3.67
N PHE A 97 8.59 -1.60 -4.72
CA PHE A 97 8.05 -1.41 -6.08
C PHE A 97 7.34 -2.66 -6.61
N SER A 98 7.88 -3.85 -6.34
CA SER A 98 7.28 -5.13 -6.74
C SER A 98 5.84 -5.25 -6.24
N LYS A 99 5.63 -4.95 -4.96
CA LYS A 99 4.32 -5.02 -4.34
C LYS A 99 3.36 -3.96 -4.89
N LEU A 100 3.85 -2.74 -5.13
CA LEU A 100 3.03 -1.70 -5.79
C LEU A 100 2.61 -2.11 -7.21
N GLN A 101 3.48 -2.80 -7.95
CA GLN A 101 3.20 -3.25 -9.31
C GLN A 101 2.13 -4.36 -9.37
N GLU A 102 2.01 -5.19 -8.32
CA GLU A 102 0.93 -6.19 -8.21
C GLU A 102 -0.46 -5.52 -8.18
N TYR A 103 -0.59 -4.39 -7.48
CA TYR A 103 -1.87 -3.68 -7.37
C TYR A 103 -2.10 -2.67 -8.49
N LEU A 104 -1.04 -2.05 -9.02
CA LEU A 104 -1.10 -1.03 -10.07
C LEU A 104 -0.35 -1.51 -11.32
N PRO A 105 -0.97 -2.39 -12.14
CA PRO A 105 -0.34 -2.88 -13.36
C PRO A 105 -0.05 -1.69 -14.30
N GLY A 106 1.21 -1.60 -14.75
CA GLY A 106 1.67 -0.52 -15.62
C GLY A 106 2.19 0.73 -14.91
N ILE A 107 2.29 0.73 -13.57
CA ILE A 107 3.00 1.80 -12.87
C ILE A 107 4.50 1.78 -13.18
N THR A 108 5.05 2.93 -13.57
CA THR A 108 6.48 3.04 -13.88
C THR A 108 7.29 3.37 -12.63
N ARG A 109 8.56 2.95 -12.59
CA ARG A 109 9.49 3.34 -11.52
C ARG A 109 9.58 4.85 -11.36
N TYR A 110 9.55 5.59 -12.47
CA TYR A 110 9.55 7.05 -12.47
C TYR A 110 8.39 7.63 -11.64
N ARG A 111 7.17 7.10 -11.80
CA ARG A 111 6.00 7.55 -11.05
C ARG A 111 6.15 7.33 -9.55
N VAL A 112 6.69 6.18 -9.15
CA VAL A 112 6.96 5.85 -7.75
C VAL A 112 8.08 6.73 -7.17
N VAL A 113 9.15 6.96 -7.91
CA VAL A 113 10.24 7.86 -7.51
C VAL A 113 9.73 9.30 -7.34
N SER A 114 8.91 9.78 -8.28
CA SER A 114 8.29 11.10 -8.20
C SER A 114 7.39 11.25 -6.97
N ALA A 115 6.62 10.22 -6.62
CA ALA A 115 5.82 10.22 -5.39
C ALA A 115 6.69 10.19 -4.14
N ARG A 116 7.76 9.40 -4.09
CA ARG A 116 8.72 9.42 -2.96
C ARG A 116 9.39 10.78 -2.80
N HIS A 117 9.74 11.43 -3.91
CA HIS A 117 10.26 12.78 -3.91
C HIS A 117 9.22 13.78 -3.36
N HIS A 118 7.95 13.61 -3.74
CA HIS A 118 6.85 14.40 -3.19
C HIS A 118 6.74 14.24 -1.67
N ILE A 119 6.84 13.01 -1.14
CA ILE A 119 6.84 12.76 0.31
C ILE A 119 7.95 13.55 0.99
N LYS A 120 9.17 13.47 0.45
CA LYS A 120 10.34 14.12 1.05
C LYS A 120 10.21 15.65 1.11
N ASN A 121 9.62 16.25 0.07
CA ASN A 121 9.60 17.71 -0.06
C ASN A 121 8.33 18.36 0.52
N TYR A 122 7.19 17.66 0.48
CA TYR A 122 5.89 18.24 0.80
C TYR A 122 5.12 17.45 1.86
N GLY A 123 5.52 16.21 2.14
CA GLY A 123 4.78 15.29 3.01
C GLY A 123 3.84 14.36 2.24
N ARG A 124 3.26 13.40 2.97
CA ARG A 124 2.40 12.35 2.42
C ARG A 124 1.01 12.91 2.11
N GLY A 125 0.51 12.67 0.89
CA GLY A 125 -0.86 12.99 0.48
C GLY A 125 -1.19 14.48 0.43
N ILE A 126 -0.20 15.36 0.56
CA ILE A 126 -0.43 16.80 0.59
C ILE A 126 -0.76 17.31 -0.83
N PRO A 127 -1.89 17.99 -1.03
CA PRO A 127 -2.17 18.59 -2.33
C PRO A 127 -1.24 19.77 -2.59
N LEU A 128 -0.64 19.81 -3.76
CA LEU A 128 0.11 21.00 -4.20
C LEU A 128 -0.87 22.08 -4.63
N PRO A 129 -0.59 23.37 -4.30
CA PRO A 129 -1.34 24.48 -4.86
C PRO A 129 -1.33 24.37 -6.38
N ALA A 130 -2.51 24.43 -7.00
CA ALA A 130 -2.58 24.48 -8.46
C ALA A 130 -1.72 25.66 -8.92
N ALA A 131 -0.62 25.37 -9.63
CA ALA A 131 0.18 26.40 -10.24
C ALA A 131 -0.76 27.21 -11.13
N ARG A 132 -0.98 28.49 -10.80
CA ARG A 132 -1.79 29.38 -11.64
C ARG A 132 -1.18 29.30 -13.02
N SER A 133 -1.94 28.72 -13.95
CA SER A 133 -1.51 28.62 -15.33
C SER A 133 -1.37 30.03 -15.87
N THR A 134 -0.15 30.58 -15.89
CA THR A 134 0.22 31.83 -16.58
C THR A 134 0.18 31.61 -18.10
N LYS A 135 -0.87 30.95 -18.60
CA LYS A 135 -1.13 30.88 -20.04
C LYS A 135 -1.65 32.26 -20.43
N MET A 136 -0.71 33.15 -20.72
CA MET A 136 -0.99 34.37 -21.44
C MET A 136 -1.42 33.96 -22.84
N ARG A 137 -2.67 34.24 -23.19
CA ARG A 137 -3.14 34.09 -24.57
C ARG A 137 -2.51 35.25 -25.36
N MET A 138 -1.37 34.98 -25.99
CA MET A 138 -0.76 35.91 -26.93
C MET A 138 -1.71 36.07 -28.12
N ASP A 139 -2.01 37.31 -28.50
CA ASP A 139 -2.78 37.56 -29.71
C ASP A 139 -1.95 37.13 -30.93
N TYR A 140 -2.59 36.42 -31.88
CA TYR A 140 -1.92 35.94 -33.10
C TYR A 140 -1.33 37.10 -33.91
N SER A 141 -1.98 38.27 -33.88
CA SER A 141 -1.48 39.47 -34.56
C SER A 141 -0.10 39.93 -34.02
N GLN A 142 0.16 39.69 -32.73
CA GLN A 142 1.44 40.02 -32.09
C GLN A 142 2.51 38.98 -32.47
N PHE A 143 2.13 37.72 -32.64
CA PHE A 143 3.06 36.64 -33.03
C PHE A 143 3.58 36.81 -34.46
N ASP A 144 2.71 37.18 -35.41
CA ASP A 144 3.12 37.36 -36.82
C ASP A 144 4.16 38.47 -36.99
N HIS A 145 4.08 39.54 -36.20
CA HIS A 145 5.09 40.60 -36.21
C HIS A 145 6.48 40.10 -35.79
N PHE A 146 6.55 39.18 -34.81
CA PHE A 146 7.82 38.59 -34.36
C PHE A 146 8.40 37.61 -35.38
N CYS A 147 7.57 36.85 -36.09
CA CYS A 147 8.04 35.86 -37.07
C CYS A 147 8.53 36.49 -38.39
N HIS A 148 7.95 37.61 -38.82
CA HIS A 148 8.33 38.25 -40.09
C HIS A 148 9.46 39.29 -39.97
N SER A 149 9.70 39.82 -38.77
CA SER A 149 10.78 40.80 -38.51
C SER A 149 12.19 40.21 -38.56
N SER A 150 12.34 38.88 -38.43
CA SER A 150 13.65 38.20 -38.43
C SER A 150 14.17 37.85 -39.84
N ARG A 151 13.54 38.35 -40.92
CA ARG A 151 13.93 38.06 -42.31
C ARG A 151 14.53 39.23 -43.09
N VAL A 152 14.89 40.32 -42.41
CA VAL A 152 15.54 41.50 -43.03
C VAL A 152 16.80 41.87 -42.25
N LEU A 153 17.72 40.92 -42.09
CA LEU A 153 19.13 41.15 -41.75
C LEU A 153 19.92 39.91 -42.20
N MET A 154 20.00 39.71 -43.51
CA MET A 154 21.01 38.90 -44.17
C MET A 154 21.28 39.43 -45.57
#